data_AF-A0A947R8T9-F1
#
_entry.id   AF-A0A947R8T9-F1
#
_cell.length_a   1.000
_cell.length_b   1.000
_cell.length_c   1.000
_cell.angle_alpha   90.00
_cell.angle_beta   90.00
_cell.angle_gamma   90.00
#
_symmetry.space_group_name_H-M   'P 1'
#
loop_
_entity.id
_entity.type
_entity.pdbx_description
1 polymer ?
#
loop_
_entity_poly.entity_id
_entity_poly.type
_entity_poly.pdbx_seq_one_letter_code
_entity_poly.pdbx_strand_id
1 'polypeptide(L)'
;MRKAEFMKALKGQLEFLNKNELEEVVGYYDELIQDAVDHGETEREFIESLGDVNDIAYNIKKDGTFLEKVRARAPFSVKEVFGLTVKIVGYFFFAIFTIVMFSIGFSIVVSGVSVAIGGLYMMITTTQPELVQSVLAIGVIVFGIGLTVFGAGIFQWYGSISKNTLKRLLYRVRDFIKE
;
A
#
# COMPACT_ATOMS: atom_id res chain seq x y z
N MET A 1 -20.36 -22.79 31.53
CA MET A 1 -19.73 -23.44 30.36
C MET A 1 -18.39 -22.78 30.07
N ARG A 2 -17.46 -23.42 29.35
CA ARG A 2 -16.20 -22.76 28.91
C ARG A 2 -16.43 -21.95 27.63
N LYS A 3 -15.58 -20.97 27.34
CA LYS A 3 -15.57 -20.08 26.18
C LYS A 3 -15.72 -20.87 24.88
N ALA A 4 -14.93 -21.92 24.69
CA ALA A 4 -15.03 -22.77 23.49
C ALA A 4 -16.41 -23.43 23.31
N GLU A 5 -17.06 -23.82 24.41
CA GLU A 5 -18.40 -24.43 24.39
C GLU A 5 -19.47 -23.37 24.14
N PHE A 6 -19.36 -22.21 24.79
CA PHE A 6 -20.24 -21.06 24.59
C PHE A 6 -20.21 -20.59 23.14
N MET A 7 -19.03 -20.37 22.57
CA MET A 7 -18.87 -19.91 21.19
C MET A 7 -19.42 -20.93 20.18
N LYS A 8 -19.28 -22.23 20.45
CA LYS A 8 -19.85 -23.29 19.61
C LYS A 8 -21.38 -23.29 19.67
N ALA A 9 -21.95 -23.17 20.87
CA ALA A 9 -23.40 -23.10 21.05
C ALA A 9 -23.99 -21.84 20.39
N LEU A 10 -23.33 -20.68 20.57
CA LEU A 10 -23.74 -19.41 19.99
C LEU A 10 -23.74 -19.45 18.46
N LYS A 11 -22.69 -20.01 17.85
CA LYS A 11 -22.62 -20.20 16.39
C LYS A 11 -23.78 -21.05 15.87
N GLY A 12 -24.13 -22.13 16.57
CA GLY A 12 -25.24 -23.02 16.17
C GLY A 12 -26.60 -22.33 16.24
N GLN A 13 -26.82 -21.43 17.21
CA GLN A 13 -28.09 -20.69 17.32
C GLN A 13 -28.19 -19.50 16.35
N LEU A 14 -27.06 -19.01 15.84
CA LEU A 14 -26.98 -17.87 14.93
C LEU A 14 -26.86 -18.26 13.44
N GLU A 15 -27.11 -19.51 13.06
CA GLU A 15 -27.06 -19.98 11.66
C GLU A 15 -28.02 -19.25 10.70
N PHE A 16 -28.98 -18.49 11.23
CA PHE A 16 -29.88 -17.64 10.43
C PHE A 16 -29.22 -16.36 9.89
N LEU A 17 -28.05 -15.96 10.41
CA LEU A 17 -27.28 -14.81 9.95
C LEU A 17 -26.41 -15.19 8.73
N ASN A 18 -26.04 -14.19 7.91
CA ASN A 18 -25.07 -14.43 6.85
C ASN A 18 -23.65 -14.63 7.45
N LYS A 19 -22.71 -15.15 6.66
CA LYS A 19 -21.35 -15.47 7.16
C LYS A 19 -20.64 -14.26 7.78
N ASN A 20 -20.79 -13.08 7.20
CA ASN A 20 -20.12 -11.86 7.67
C ASN A 20 -20.72 -11.38 9.01
N GLU A 21 -22.05 -11.35 9.10
CA GLU A 21 -22.79 -10.99 10.32
C GLU A 21 -22.52 -11.98 11.45
N LEU A 22 -22.45 -13.27 11.13
CA LEU A 22 -22.10 -14.31 12.10
C LEU A 22 -20.70 -14.08 12.65
N GLU A 23 -19.71 -13.78 11.81
CA GLU A 23 -18.34 -13.48 12.24
C GLU A 23 -18.27 -12.22 13.09
N GLU A 24 -19.02 -11.15 12.74
CA GLU A 24 -19.09 -9.92 13.52
C GLU A 24 -19.65 -10.15 14.93
N VAL A 25 -20.78 -10.85 15.05
CA VAL A 25 -21.42 -11.11 16.35
C VAL A 25 -20.58 -12.06 17.20
N VAL A 26 -20.01 -13.11 16.60
CA VAL A 26 -19.10 -14.04 17.27
C VAL A 26 -17.85 -13.30 17.74
N GLY A 27 -17.27 -12.42 16.91
CA GLY A 27 -16.12 -11.61 17.28
C GLY A 27 -16.40 -10.69 18.46
N TYR A 28 -17.58 -10.05 18.48
CA TYR A 28 -18.00 -9.19 19.59
C TYR A 28 -18.04 -9.92 20.94
N TYR A 29 -18.63 -11.12 20.99
CA TYR A 29 -18.66 -11.89 22.23
C TYR A 29 -17.29 -12.48 22.60
N ASP A 30 -16.44 -12.80 21.62
CA ASP A 30 -15.08 -13.26 21.87
C ASP A 30 -14.22 -12.18 22.53
N GLU A 31 -14.29 -10.94 22.02
CA GLU A 31 -13.65 -9.76 22.59
C GLU A 31 -14.22 -9.42 23.96
N LEU A 32 -15.55 -9.43 24.12
CA LEU A 32 -16.19 -9.12 25.40
C LEU A 32 -15.77 -10.09 26.51
N ILE A 33 -15.68 -11.39 26.22
CA ILE A 33 -15.21 -12.40 27.18
C ILE A 33 -13.71 -12.21 27.44
N GLN A 34 -12.92 -11.89 26.42
CA GLN A 34 -11.49 -11.67 26.58
C GLN A 34 -11.19 -10.44 27.45
N ASP A 35 -11.91 -9.33 27.24
CA ASP A 35 -11.80 -8.12 28.05
C ASP A 35 -12.12 -8.40 29.51
N ALA A 36 -13.19 -9.16 29.80
CA ALA A 36 -13.55 -9.51 31.17
C ALA A 36 -12.42 -10.31 31.88
N VAL A 37 -11.82 -11.25 31.16
CA VAL A 37 -10.68 -12.03 31.67
C VAL A 37 -9.45 -11.14 31.90
N ASP A 38 -9.16 -10.24 30.97
CA ASP A 38 -8.01 -9.31 31.06
C ASP A 38 -8.18 -8.32 32.24
N HIS A 39 -9.41 -8.01 32.64
CA HIS A 39 -9.74 -7.17 33.81
C HIS A 39 -9.87 -7.95 35.13
N GLY A 40 -9.62 -9.27 35.12
CA GLY A 40 -9.53 -10.10 36.32
C GLY A 40 -10.80 -10.87 36.68
N GLU A 41 -11.81 -10.90 35.82
CA GLU A 41 -12.99 -11.77 36.01
C GLU A 41 -12.69 -13.21 35.57
N THR A 42 -13.34 -14.20 36.18
CA THR A 42 -13.20 -15.58 35.70
C THR A 42 -14.10 -15.82 34.49
N GLU A 43 -13.56 -16.49 33.47
CA GLU A 43 -14.27 -16.81 32.23
C GLU A 43 -15.64 -17.47 32.48
N ARG A 44 -15.73 -18.35 33.48
CA ARG A 44 -16.97 -19.06 33.82
C ARG A 44 -18.01 -18.15 34.43
N GLU A 45 -17.61 -17.31 35.39
CA GLU A 45 -18.53 -16.38 36.07
C GLU A 45 -19.07 -15.35 35.07
N PHE A 46 -18.20 -14.83 34.21
CA PHE A 46 -18.61 -13.89 33.18
C PHE A 46 -19.58 -14.51 32.18
N ILE A 47 -19.30 -15.72 31.67
CA ILE A 47 -20.21 -16.42 30.75
C ILE A 47 -21.55 -16.74 31.42
N GLU A 48 -21.56 -17.10 32.70
CA GLU A 48 -22.80 -17.30 33.46
C GLU A 48 -23.59 -15.99 33.60
N SER A 49 -22.92 -14.84 33.69
CA SER A 49 -23.56 -13.51 33.74
C SER A 49 -24.20 -13.07 32.41
N LEU A 50 -23.72 -13.59 31.27
CA LEU A 50 -24.26 -13.28 29.94
C LEU A 50 -25.65 -13.90 29.70
N GLY A 51 -26.01 -14.94 30.45
CA GLY A 51 -27.29 -15.64 30.34
C GLY A 51 -27.30 -16.80 29.33
N ASP A 52 -28.50 -17.27 28.97
CA ASP A 52 -28.67 -18.41 28.06
C ASP A 52 -28.41 -18.01 26.60
N VAL A 53 -27.69 -18.86 25.87
CA VAL A 53 -27.35 -18.66 24.45
C VAL A 53 -28.61 -18.52 23.57
N ASN A 54 -29.69 -19.21 23.92
CA ASN A 54 -30.96 -19.13 23.20
C ASN A 54 -31.61 -17.75 23.38
N ASP A 55 -31.52 -17.17 24.57
CA ASP A 55 -32.05 -15.84 24.86
C ASP A 55 -31.25 -14.78 24.12
N ILE A 56 -29.91 -14.93 24.07
CA ILE A 56 -29.03 -14.07 23.30
C ILE A 56 -29.40 -14.11 21.81
N ALA A 57 -29.54 -15.31 21.23
CA ALA A 57 -29.90 -15.47 19.82
C ALA A 57 -31.30 -14.92 19.52
N TYR A 58 -32.27 -15.12 20.42
CA TYR A 58 -33.61 -14.57 20.29
C TYR A 58 -33.60 -13.03 20.30
N ASN A 59 -32.83 -12.43 21.21
CA ASN A 59 -32.70 -10.98 21.30
C ASN A 59 -32.02 -10.39 20.07
N ILE A 60 -30.98 -11.03 19.52
CA ILE A 60 -30.32 -10.61 18.28
C ILE A 60 -31.28 -10.68 17.10
N LYS A 61 -32.12 -11.72 17.03
CA LYS A 61 -33.13 -11.87 15.97
C LYS A 61 -34.23 -10.81 16.06
N LYS A 62 -34.56 -10.37 17.27
CA LYS A 62 -35.63 -9.38 17.53
C LYS A 62 -35.12 -7.94 17.41
N ASP A 63 -33.90 -7.67 17.86
CA ASP A 63 -33.27 -6.35 17.78
C ASP A 63 -32.56 -6.18 16.42
N GLY A 64 -33.30 -5.67 15.44
CA GLY A 64 -32.76 -5.34 14.11
C GLY A 64 -31.65 -4.29 14.11
N THR A 65 -31.39 -3.60 15.24
CA THR A 65 -30.31 -2.61 15.38
C THR A 65 -29.07 -3.17 16.07
N PHE A 66 -29.10 -4.43 16.54
CA PHE A 66 -27.99 -5.04 17.27
C PHE A 66 -26.72 -5.10 16.41
N LEU A 67 -26.85 -5.54 15.15
CA LEU A 67 -25.74 -5.61 14.19
C LEU A 67 -25.11 -4.23 13.93
N GLU A 68 -25.93 -3.18 13.88
CA GLU A 68 -25.45 -1.81 13.70
C GLU A 68 -24.64 -1.33 14.92
N LYS A 69 -25.09 -1.65 16.13
CA LYS A 69 -24.36 -1.36 17.38
C LYS A 69 -23.05 -2.14 17.48
N VAL A 70 -23.05 -3.42 17.07
CA VAL A 70 -21.86 -4.26 17.03
C VAL A 70 -20.85 -3.68 16.03
N ARG A 71 -21.28 -3.30 14.82
CA ARG A 71 -20.39 -2.64 13.83
C ARG A 71 -19.88 -1.28 14.30
N ALA A 72 -20.68 -0.51 15.03
CA ALA A 72 -20.26 0.76 15.60
C ALA A 72 -19.23 0.60 16.75
N ARG A 73 -19.27 -0.53 17.46
CA ARG A 73 -18.28 -0.88 18.50
C ARG A 73 -17.09 -1.66 18.00
N ALA A 74 -17.19 -2.31 16.84
CA ALA A 74 -16.12 -3.13 16.30
C ALA A 74 -14.85 -2.27 16.19
N PRO A 75 -13.74 -2.68 16.82
CA PRO A 75 -12.49 -1.95 16.67
C PRO A 75 -12.13 -1.92 15.19
N PHE A 76 -11.84 -0.73 14.67
CA PHE A 76 -11.31 -0.53 13.31
C PHE A 76 -10.40 -1.69 12.97
N SER A 77 -10.77 -2.47 11.96
CA SER A 77 -10.12 -3.76 11.72
C SER A 77 -8.62 -3.52 11.62
N VAL A 78 -7.81 -4.23 12.42
CA VAL A 78 -6.35 -4.08 12.43
C VAL A 78 -5.80 -4.19 11.00
N LYS A 79 -6.48 -4.95 10.12
CA LYS A 79 -6.20 -5.06 8.69
C LYS A 79 -6.36 -3.76 7.89
N GLU A 80 -7.36 -2.93 8.19
CA GLU A 80 -7.52 -1.61 7.55
C GLU A 80 -6.44 -0.64 7.99
N VAL A 81 -6.13 -0.58 9.29
CA VAL A 81 -5.09 0.32 9.82
C VAL A 81 -3.70 -0.11 9.34
N PHE A 82 -3.39 -1.41 9.38
CA PHE A 82 -2.14 -1.93 8.81
C PHE A 82 -2.08 -1.72 7.29
N GLY A 83 -3.19 -1.94 6.57
CA GLY A 83 -3.27 -1.73 5.14
C GLY A 83 -3.01 -0.27 4.73
N LEU A 84 -3.54 0.68 5.50
CA LEU A 84 -3.36 2.11 5.27
C LEU A 84 -1.93 2.54 5.62
N THR A 85 -1.38 2.06 6.73
CA THR A 85 0.01 2.33 7.14
C THR A 85 1.03 1.79 6.13
N VAL A 86 0.88 0.53 5.69
CA VAL A 86 1.75 -0.08 4.68
C VAL A 86 1.65 0.65 3.34
N LYS A 87 0.45 1.13 2.95
CA LYS A 87 0.28 1.94 1.74
C LYS A 87 1.02 3.27 1.86
N ILE A 88 0.86 4.01 2.96
CA ILE A 88 1.54 5.31 3.17
C ILE A 88 3.06 5.13 3.11
N VAL A 89 3.58 4.16 3.86
CA VAL A 89 5.01 3.85 3.89
C VAL A 89 5.50 3.44 2.50
N GLY A 90 4.75 2.59 1.78
CA GLY A 90 5.08 2.20 0.42
C GLY A 90 5.10 3.36 -0.56
N TYR A 91 4.15 4.29 -0.47
CA TYR A 91 4.13 5.52 -1.29
C TYR A 91 5.32 6.44 -0.97
N PHE A 92 5.67 6.57 0.32
CA PHE A 92 6.82 7.36 0.74
C PHE A 92 8.12 6.85 0.12
N PHE A 93 8.38 5.54 0.22
CA PHE A 93 9.55 4.93 -0.41
C PHE A 93 9.52 5.02 -1.95
N PHE A 94 8.35 4.85 -2.57
CA PHE A 94 8.20 5.01 -4.01
C PHE A 94 8.49 6.45 -4.48
N ALA A 95 8.07 7.46 -3.72
CA ALA A 95 8.34 8.85 -4.01
C ALA A 95 9.85 9.15 -3.92
N ILE A 96 10.52 8.69 -2.87
CA ILE A 96 11.98 8.81 -2.74
C ILE A 96 12.68 8.14 -3.92
N PHE A 97 12.32 6.90 -4.22
CA PHE A 97 12.89 6.16 -5.34
C PHE A 97 12.70 6.90 -6.67
N THR A 98 11.53 7.50 -6.89
CA THR A 98 11.23 8.32 -8.07
C THR A 98 12.19 9.50 -8.19
N ILE A 99 12.39 10.24 -7.10
CA ILE A 99 13.26 11.42 -7.06
C ILE A 99 14.72 11.02 -7.34
N VAL A 100 15.18 9.92 -6.74
CA VAL A 100 16.53 9.39 -6.95
C VAL A 100 16.74 8.99 -8.41
N MET A 101 15.82 8.22 -9.00
CA MET A 101 15.90 7.82 -10.40
C MET A 101 15.86 9.01 -11.35
N PHE A 102 15.03 10.01 -11.05
CA PHE A 102 14.99 11.25 -11.82
C PHE A 102 16.32 12.00 -11.75
N SER A 103 16.92 12.11 -10.56
CA SER A 103 18.20 12.77 -10.33
C SER A 103 19.35 12.09 -11.08
N ILE A 104 19.38 10.75 -11.09
CA ILE A 104 20.37 9.97 -11.83
C ILE A 104 20.21 10.19 -13.34
N GLY A 105 19.00 10.04 -13.87
CA GLY A 105 18.73 10.27 -15.29
C GLY A 105 19.10 11.69 -15.71
N PHE A 106 18.77 12.69 -14.88
CA PHE A 106 19.07 14.09 -15.16
C PHE A 106 20.57 14.34 -15.18
N SER A 107 21.30 13.78 -14.22
CA SER A 107 22.76 13.91 -14.14
C SER A 107 23.45 13.33 -15.37
N ILE A 108 22.97 12.18 -15.88
CA ILE A 108 23.51 11.55 -17.11
C ILE A 108 23.26 12.42 -18.33
N VAL A 109 22.04 12.96 -18.48
CA VAL A 109 21.68 13.85 -19.59
C VAL A 109 22.52 15.12 -19.58
N VAL A 110 22.62 15.80 -18.43
CA VAL A 110 23.42 17.02 -18.29
C VAL A 110 24.89 16.74 -18.57
N SER A 111 25.44 15.65 -18.03
CA SER A 111 26.82 15.26 -18.29
C SER A 111 27.06 14.99 -19.77
N GLY A 112 26.14 14.30 -20.45
CA GLY A 112 26.22 14.05 -21.89
C GLY A 112 26.24 15.34 -22.71
N VAL A 113 25.35 16.28 -22.40
CA VAL A 113 25.30 17.60 -23.06
C VAL A 113 26.59 18.38 -22.79
N SER A 114 27.09 18.42 -21.55
CA SER A 114 28.33 19.10 -21.20
C SER A 114 29.54 18.53 -21.94
N VAL A 115 29.64 17.20 -22.06
CA VAL A 115 30.70 16.53 -22.82
C VAL A 115 30.61 16.88 -24.31
N ALA A 116 29.41 16.88 -24.89
CA ALA A 116 29.23 17.24 -26.30
C ALA A 116 29.63 18.69 -26.59
N ILE A 117 29.25 19.63 -25.71
CA ILE A 117 29.67 21.03 -25.79
C ILE A 117 31.19 21.15 -25.65
N GLY A 118 31.81 20.39 -24.74
CA GLY A 118 33.26 20.34 -24.58
C GLY A 118 33.98 19.90 -25.86
N GLY A 119 33.47 18.88 -26.54
CA GLY A 119 34.01 18.45 -27.83
C GLY A 119 33.84 19.51 -28.94
N LEU A 120 32.72 20.23 -28.96
CA LEU A 120 32.50 21.35 -29.89
C LEU A 120 33.46 22.51 -29.60
N TYR A 121 33.69 22.83 -28.33
CA TYR A 121 34.65 23.85 -27.92
C TYR A 121 36.06 23.52 -28.43
N MET A 122 36.51 22.26 -28.29
CA MET A 122 37.81 21.83 -28.82
C MET A 122 37.94 22.07 -30.34
N MET A 123 36.86 21.87 -31.11
CA MET A 123 36.89 22.15 -32.55
C MET A 123 37.03 23.64 -32.87
N ILE A 124 36.36 24.50 -32.11
CA ILE A 124 36.33 25.94 -32.38
C ILE A 124 37.67 26.60 -31.99
N THR A 125 38.28 26.17 -30.88
CA THR A 125 39.51 26.79 -30.39
C THR A 125 40.78 26.34 -31.12
N THR A 126 40.71 25.24 -31.86
CA THR A 126 41.88 24.67 -32.52
C THR A 126 42.02 25.25 -33.93
N THR A 127 42.96 26.17 -34.12
CA THR A 127 43.17 26.89 -35.40
C THR A 127 43.85 26.07 -36.49
N GLN A 128 44.60 25.02 -36.12
CA GLN A 128 45.23 24.07 -37.05
C GLN A 128 45.09 22.64 -36.50
N PRO A 129 43.91 22.02 -36.60
CA PRO A 129 43.68 20.73 -36.00
C PRO A 129 44.40 19.64 -36.79
N GLU A 130 45.29 18.91 -36.10
CA GLU A 130 45.80 17.65 -36.63
C GLU A 130 44.67 16.62 -36.75
N LEU A 131 44.85 15.63 -37.61
CA LEU A 131 43.85 14.57 -37.84
C LEU A 131 43.46 13.87 -36.52
N VAL A 132 44.44 13.65 -35.64
CA VAL A 132 44.23 13.06 -34.30
C VAL A 132 43.29 13.93 -33.44
N GLN A 133 43.51 15.24 -33.39
CA GLN A 133 42.70 16.16 -32.59
C GLN A 133 41.27 16.27 -33.12
N SER A 134 41.12 16.29 -34.45
CA SER A 134 39.80 16.28 -35.10
C SER A 134 39.01 15.02 -34.77
N VAL A 135 39.65 13.84 -34.86
CA VAL A 135 39.01 12.56 -34.54
C VAL A 135 38.63 12.49 -33.05
N LEU A 136 39.50 12.97 -32.16
CA LEU A 136 39.20 13.03 -30.73
C LEU A 136 38.00 13.95 -30.44
N ALA A 137 37.95 15.14 -31.04
CA ALA A 137 36.84 16.08 -30.83
C ALA A 137 35.51 15.50 -31.32
N ILE A 138 35.49 14.85 -32.50
CA ILE A 138 34.31 14.13 -33.00
C ILE A 138 33.91 13.01 -32.04
N GLY A 139 34.88 12.23 -31.56
CA GLY A 139 34.65 11.14 -30.62
C GLY A 139 34.00 11.62 -29.31
N VAL A 140 34.48 12.74 -28.76
CA VAL A 140 33.92 13.37 -27.55
C VAL A 140 32.49 13.86 -27.82
N ILE A 141 32.22 14.48 -28.96
CA ILE A 141 30.87 14.92 -29.35
C ILE A 141 29.91 13.73 -29.43
N VAL A 142 30.29 12.68 -30.17
CA VAL A 142 29.46 11.48 -30.35
C VAL A 142 29.21 10.78 -29.01
N PHE A 143 30.23 10.70 -28.15
CA PHE A 143 30.09 10.12 -26.82
C PHE A 143 29.12 10.93 -25.95
N GLY A 144 29.22 12.26 -25.96
CA GLY A 144 28.30 13.15 -25.24
C GLY A 144 26.85 13.02 -25.74
N ILE A 145 26.65 12.96 -27.05
CA ILE A 145 25.33 12.70 -27.66
C ILE A 145 24.81 11.33 -27.21
N GLY A 146 25.66 10.29 -27.25
CA GLY A 146 25.30 8.93 -26.82
C GLY A 146 24.83 8.88 -25.37
N LEU A 147 25.54 9.55 -24.45
CA LEU A 147 25.13 9.67 -23.05
C LEU A 147 23.79 10.40 -22.90
N THR A 148 23.58 11.46 -23.68
CA THR A 148 22.32 12.23 -23.66
C THR A 148 21.13 11.37 -24.09
N VAL A 149 21.28 10.64 -25.20
CA VAL A 149 20.25 9.72 -25.71
C VAL A 149 20.00 8.58 -24.71
N PHE A 150 21.06 8.03 -24.12
CA PHE A 150 20.93 6.99 -23.11
C PHE A 150 20.16 7.48 -21.87
N GLY A 151 20.52 8.66 -21.35
CA GLY A 151 19.80 9.29 -20.23
C GLY A 151 18.32 9.57 -20.57
N ALA A 152 18.03 10.05 -21.78
CA ALA A 152 16.66 10.23 -22.25
C ALA A 152 15.88 8.91 -22.35
N GLY A 153 16.54 7.82 -22.77
CA GLY A 153 15.97 6.48 -22.80
C GLY A 153 15.56 5.98 -21.41
N ILE A 154 16.38 6.24 -20.38
CA ILE A 154 16.04 5.94 -18.98
C ILE A 154 14.77 6.67 -18.56
N PHE A 155 14.63 7.95 -18.91
CA PHE A 155 13.41 8.72 -18.61
C PHE A 155 12.16 8.16 -19.31
N GLN A 156 12.28 7.77 -20.57
CA GLN A 156 11.17 7.17 -21.32
C GLN A 156 10.74 5.83 -20.72
N TRP A 157 11.71 4.98 -20.39
CA TRP A 157 11.46 3.68 -19.75
C TRP A 157 10.80 3.86 -18.37
N TYR A 158 11.36 4.75 -17.55
CA TYR A 158 10.81 5.07 -16.24
C TYR A 158 9.38 5.64 -16.33
N GLY A 159 9.14 6.55 -17.27
CA GLY A 159 7.82 7.11 -17.55
C GLY A 159 6.79 6.05 -17.99
N SER A 160 7.22 5.02 -18.71
CA SER A 160 6.35 3.90 -19.10
C SER A 160 5.94 3.05 -17.89
N ILE A 161 6.90 2.74 -17.01
CA ILE A 161 6.65 2.00 -15.77
C ILE A 161 5.73 2.78 -14.84
N SER A 162 6.02 4.06 -14.61
CA SER A 162 5.23 4.89 -13.69
C SER A 162 3.79 5.08 -14.18
N LYS A 163 3.56 5.29 -15.49
CA LYS A 163 2.22 5.37 -16.09
C LYS A 163 1.40 4.09 -15.87
N ASN A 164 2.00 2.92 -16.04
CA ASN A 164 1.32 1.64 -15.87
C ASN A 164 0.94 1.41 -14.40
N THR A 165 1.83 1.75 -13.47
CA THR A 165 1.58 1.66 -12.03
C THR A 165 0.51 2.66 -11.60
N LEU A 166 0.58 3.91 -12.06
CA LEU A 166 -0.39 4.95 -11.75
C LEU A 166 -1.80 4.60 -12.27
N LYS A 167 -1.91 4.04 -13.48
CA LYS A 167 -3.18 3.55 -14.02
C LYS A 167 -3.79 2.44 -13.17
N ARG A 168 -2.99 1.46 -12.72
CA ARG A 168 -3.48 0.40 -11.82
C ARG A 168 -3.95 0.95 -10.48
N LEU A 169 -3.26 1.96 -9.96
CA LEU A 169 -3.64 2.62 -8.72
C LEU A 169 -4.93 3.42 -8.86
N LEU A 170 -5.07 4.22 -9.92
CA LEU A 170 -6.30 4.95 -10.23
C LEU A 170 -7.50 4.01 -10.40
N TYR A 171 -7.30 2.84 -11.01
CA TYR A 171 -8.35 1.83 -11.15
C TYR A 171 -8.81 1.31 -9.78
N ARG A 172 -7.88 0.95 -8.89
CA ARG A 172 -8.20 0.47 -7.53
C ARG A 172 -8.89 1.53 -6.67
N VAL A 173 -8.48 2.80 -6.79
CA VAL A 173 -9.12 3.91 -6.06
C VAL A 173 -10.54 4.15 -6.57
N ARG A 174 -10.74 4.13 -7.89
CA ARG A 174 -12.07 4.31 -8.50
C ARG A 174 -13.04 3.20 -8.09
N ASP A 175 -12.58 1.95 -8.04
CA ASP A 175 -13.43 0.83 -7.67
C ASP A 175 -13.82 0.91 -6.18
N PHE A 176 -12.91 1.37 -5.31
CA PHE A 176 -13.20 1.62 -3.88
C PHE A 176 -14.18 2.77 -3.62
N ILE A 177 -14.27 3.76 -4.52
CA ILE A 177 -15.25 4.88 -4.42
C ILE A 177 -16.65 4.45 -4.89
N LYS A 178 -16.76 3.34 -5.63
CA LYS A 178 -18.03 2.85 -6.18
C LYS A 178 -18.73 1.79 -5.32
N GLU A 179 -18.04 1.21 -4.35
CA GLU A 179 -18.62 0.38 -3.28
C GLU A 179 -19.07 1.26 -2.10
#